data_AF-A0A962ZW60-F1
#
_entry.id   AF-A0A962ZW60-F1
#
_cell.length_a   1.000
_cell.length_b   1.000
_cell.length_c   1.000
_cell.angle_alpha   90.00
_cell.angle_beta   90.00
_cell.angle_gamma   90.00
#
_symmetry.space_group_name_H-M   'P 1'
#
loop_
_entity.id
_entity.type
_entity.pdbx_description
1 polymer ?
#
loop_
_entity_poly.entity_id
_entity_poly.type
_entity_poly.pdbx_seq_one_letter_code
_entity_poly.pdbx_strand_id
1 'polypeptide(L)' 'SRQAIKLRVYERGVGETLACGTGACAAVVYGINRGWLDDLVTAELPGGKLTISWAGAGQPVIMTGPTEVVFEGSIRI' A
#
# COMPACT_ATOMS: atom_id res chain seq x y z
N SER A 1 2.56 18.07 -0.80
CA SER A 1 3.76 17.24 -0.99
C SER A 1 3.47 16.21 -2.07
N ARG A 2 4.42 15.86 -2.94
CA ARG A 2 4.31 14.78 -3.95
C ARG A 2 4.78 13.42 -3.44
N GLN A 3 5.27 13.37 -2.20
CA GLN A 3 5.87 12.18 -1.56
C GLN A 3 4.96 11.54 -0.50
N ALA A 4 3.71 12.00 -0.38
CA ALA A 4 2.78 11.45 0.59
C ALA A 4 1.34 11.48 0.08
N ILE A 5 0.59 10.41 0.34
CA ILE A 5 -0.86 10.32 0.10
C ILE A 5 -1.58 9.82 1.35
N LYS A 6 -2.84 10.21 1.52
CA LYS A 6 -3.79 9.54 2.42
C LYS A 6 -4.69 8.64 1.59
N LEU A 7 -4.83 7.39 1.99
CA LEU A 7 -5.51 6.38 1.20
C LEU A 7 -6.49 5.57 2.06
N ARG A 8 -7.71 5.41 1.55
CA ARG A 8 -8.71 4.47 2.04
C ARG A 8 -9.03 3.50 0.90
N VAL A 9 -9.17 2.21 1.20
CA VAL A 9 -9.41 1.17 0.19
C VAL A 9 -10.64 0.36 0.58
N TYR A 10 -11.57 0.25 -0.36
CA TYR A 10 -12.69 -0.68 -0.26
C TYR A 10 -12.34 -1.94 -1.06
N GLU A 11 -11.96 -3.00 -0.36
CA GLU A 11 -11.51 -4.25 -0.95
C GLU A 11 -12.69 -5.09 -1.47
N ARG A 12 -12.51 -5.66 -2.66
CA ARG A 12 -13.54 -6.49 -3.32
C ARG A 12 -13.84 -7.72 -2.47
N GLY A 13 -15.08 -7.83 -1.98
CA GLY A 13 -15.56 -8.96 -1.18
C GLY A 13 -15.21 -8.87 0.31
N VAL A 14 -14.56 -7.80 0.76
CA VAL A 14 -14.15 -7.61 2.17
C VAL A 14 -14.72 -6.32 2.76
N GLY A 15 -14.83 -5.26 1.95
CA GLY A 15 -15.24 -3.94 2.41
C GLY A 15 -14.05 -3.04 2.72
N GLU A 16 -14.25 -2.00 3.53
CA GLU A 16 -13.15 -1.13 3.94
C GLU A 16 -12.26 -1.81 5.00
N THR A 17 -10.98 -1.96 4.68
CA THR A 17 -9.97 -2.56 5.56
C THR A 17 -9.06 -1.50 6.17
N LEU A 18 -8.38 -1.83 7.27
CA LEU A 18 -7.42 -0.92 7.92
C LEU A 18 -6.23 -0.63 7.00
N ALA A 19 -5.79 -1.60 6.21
CA ALA A 19 -4.74 -1.42 5.23
C ALA A 19 -4.88 -2.45 4.10
N CYS A 20 -4.57 -2.02 2.88
CA CYS A 20 -4.48 -2.87 1.70
C CYS A 20 -3.17 -2.57 0.97
N GLY A 21 -2.20 -3.50 1.03
CA GLY A 21 -0.87 -3.31 0.46
C GLY A 21 -0.88 -3.18 -1.07
N THR A 22 -1.60 -4.08 -1.76
CA THR A 22 -1.74 -4.03 -3.22
C THR A 22 -2.49 -2.77 -3.68
N GLY A 23 -3.50 -2.33 -2.93
CA GLY A 23 -4.20 -1.06 -3.17
C GLY A 23 -3.29 0.16 -3.01
N ALA A 24 -2.42 0.17 -2.00
CA ALA A 24 -1.41 1.22 -1.82
C ALA A 24 -0.42 1.29 -2.99
N CYS A 25 0.13 0.14 -3.41
CA CYS A 25 0.99 0.05 -4.59
C CYS A 25 0.30 0.61 -5.84
N ALA A 26 -0.94 0.17 -6.11
CA ALA A 26 -1.69 0.60 -7.29
C ALA A 26 -1.94 2.11 -7.30
N ALA A 27 -2.34 2.68 -6.16
CA ALA A 27 -2.59 4.13 -6.04
C ALA A 27 -1.32 4.96 -6.27
N VAL A 28 -0.17 4.53 -5.72
CA VAL A 28 1.11 5.22 -5.90
C VAL A 28 1.58 5.13 -7.36
N VAL A 29 1.58 3.93 -7.95
CA VAL A 29 1.95 3.72 -9.35
C VAL A 29 1.09 4.57 -10.29
N TYR A 30 -0.22 4.62 -10.05
CA TYR A 30 -1.12 5.49 -10.80
C TYR A 30 -0.75 6.97 -10.64
N GLY A 31 -0.51 7.43 -9.41
CA GLY A 31 -0.11 8.81 -9.15
C GLY A 31 1.23 9.19 -9.80
N ILE A 32 2.20 8.29 -9.82
CA ILE A 32 3.49 8.48 -10.52
C ILE A 32 3.26 8.60 -12.03
N ASN A 33 2.50 7.68 -12.63
CA ASN A 33 2.19 7.70 -14.06
C ASN A 33 1.43 8.97 -14.48
N ARG A 34 0.64 9.57 -13.59
CA ARG A 34 -0.06 10.84 -13.83
C ARG A 34 0.80 12.07 -13.59
N GLY A 35 2.04 11.91 -13.14
CA GLY A 35 2.90 13.02 -12.74
C GLY A 35 2.37 13.75 -11.52
N TRP A 36 1.64 13.08 -10.63
CA TRP A 36 1.16 13.65 -9.37
C TRP A 36 2.10 13.39 -8.21
N LEU A 37 2.75 12.23 -8.23
CA LEU A 37 3.64 11.75 -7.18
C LEU A 37 5.07 11.57 -7.68
N ASP A 38 6.01 11.63 -6.74
CA ASP A 38 7.41 11.27 -6.97
C ASP A 38 7.59 9.74 -6.87
N ASP A 39 8.77 9.25 -7.18
CA ASP A 39 9.11 7.81 -7.24
C ASP A 39 9.18 7.11 -5.86
N LEU A 40 9.26 7.87 -4.76
CA LEU A 40 9.21 7.40 -3.38
C LEU A 40 8.06 8.08 -2.63
N VAL A 41 7.07 7.31 -2.20
CA VAL A 41 5.83 7.83 -1.60
C VAL A 41 5.49 7.11 -0.30
N THR A 42 5.13 7.89 0.73
CA THR A 42 4.47 7.39 1.94
C THR A 42 2.96 7.34 1.74
N ALA A 43 2.37 6.15 1.77
CA ALA A 43 0.93 5.97 1.81
C ALA A 43 0.46 5.84 3.27
N GLU A 44 -0.34 6.81 3.73
CA GLU A 44 -0.99 6.78 5.04
C GLU A 44 -2.37 6.13 4.90
N LEU A 45 -2.52 4.93 5.48
CA LEU A 45 -3.78 4.18 5.57
C LEU A 45 -4.31 4.23 7.02
N PRO A 46 -5.59 3.88 7.27
CA PRO A 46 -6.14 3.84 8.63
C PRO A 46 -5.31 3.00 9.62
N GLY A 47 -4.73 1.89 9.15
CA GLY A 47 -3.96 0.95 9.95
C GLY A 47 -2.46 1.25 10.07
N GLY A 48 -1.96 2.29 9.41
CA GLY A 48 -0.53 2.65 9.47
C GLY A 48 0.02 3.21 8.17
N LYS A 49 1.35 3.25 8.08
CA LYS A 49 2.07 3.83 6.93
C LYS A 49 2.80 2.75 6.16
N LEU A 50 2.75 2.85 4.84
CA LEU A 50 3.56 2.06 3.91
C LEU A 50 4.44 2.99 3.09
N THR A 51 5.67 2.57 2.82
CA THR A 51 6.57 3.23 1.87
C THR A 51 6.54 2.47 0.56
N ILE A 52 6.17 3.15 -0.52
CA ILE A 52 6.14 2.59 -1.87
C ILE A 52 7.22 3.29 -2.70
N SER A 53 8.07 2.50 -3.36
CA SER A 53 9.07 2.97 -4.31
C SER A 53 8.85 2.34 -5.68
N TRP A 54 8.85 3.16 -6.73
CA TRP A 54 8.71 2.68 -8.10
C TRP A 54 9.42 3.57 -9.10
N ALA A 55 10.44 3.02 -9.78
CA ALA A 55 11.24 3.72 -10.78
C ALA A 55 10.61 3.75 -12.20
N GLY A 56 9.32 3.42 -12.32
CA GLY A 56 8.55 3.51 -13.56
C GLY A 56 8.42 2.21 -14.36
N ALA A 57 7.90 2.32 -15.58
CA ALA A 57 7.55 1.18 -16.41
C ALA A 57 8.74 0.24 -16.64
N GLY A 58 8.51 -1.06 -16.50
CA GLY A 58 9.55 -2.09 -16.59
C GLY A 58 10.35 -2.32 -15.32
N GLN A 59 10.13 -1.51 -14.27
CA GLN A 59 10.75 -1.68 -12.96
C GLN A 59 9.78 -2.28 -11.93
N PRO A 60 10.28 -3.06 -10.95
CA PRO A 60 9.44 -3.60 -9.89
C PRO A 60 8.93 -2.50 -8.95
N VAL A 61 7.73 -2.69 -8.41
CA VAL A 61 7.19 -1.87 -7.32
C VAL A 61 7.65 -2.46 -6.00
N ILE A 62 8.32 -1.67 -5.17
CA ILE A 62 8.79 -2.08 -3.85
C ILE A 62 7.88 -1.49 -2.78
N MET A 63 7.40 -2.32 -1.86
CA MET A 63 6.57 -1.93 -0.73
C MET A 63 7.25 -2.33 0.58
N THR A 64 7.39 -1.37 1.48
CA THR A 64 7.95 -1.59 2.82
C THR A 64 6.93 -1.18 3.89
N GLY A 65 6.75 -2.04 4.88
CA GLY A 65 5.88 -1.81 6.04
C GLY A 65 6.19 -2.79 7.17
N PRO A 66 5.69 -2.52 8.39
CA PRO A 66 5.87 -3.42 9.53
C PRO A 66 5.03 -4.70 9.38
N THR A 67 5.43 -5.75 10.10
CA THR A 67 4.68 -6.99 10.28
C THR A 67 4.85 -7.47 11.72
N GLU A 68 3.84 -8.12 12.28
CA GLU A 68 3.85 -8.60 13.66
C GLU A 68 3.12 -9.94 13.78
N VAL A 69 3.64 -10.84 14.62
CA VAL A 69 2.99 -12.13 14.90
C VAL A 69 2.07 -11.95 16.11
N VAL A 70 0.77 -12.18 15.93
CA VAL A 70 -0.21 -12.01 17.03
C VAL A 70 -0.34 -13.26 17.87
N PHE A 71 -0.49 -14.44 17.24
CA PHE A 71 -0.63 -15.73 17.93
C PHE A 71 -0.34 -16.90 16.98
N GLU A 72 -0.18 -18.09 17.55
CA GLU A 72 -0.14 -19.37 16.83
C GLU A 72 -1.32 -20.26 17.25
N GLY A 73 -1.83 -21.10 16.34
CA GLY A 73 -3.03 -21.91 16.61
C GLY A 73 -3.21 -23.13 15.69
N SER A 74 -4.19 -23.98 16.01
CA SER A 74 -4.56 -25.18 15.23
C SER A 74 -6.08 -25.29 15.12
N ILE A 75 -6.58 -25.70 13.95
CA ILE A 75 -8.01 -25.87 13.65
C ILE A 75 -8.24 -27.18 12.89
N ARG A 76 -9.38 -27.84 13.13
CA ARG A 76 -9.89 -28.91 12.25
C ARG A 76 -10.94 -28.30 11.34
N ILE A 77 -10.77 -28.48 10.04
CA ILE A 77 -11.69 -28.04 8.99
C ILE A 77 -12.77 -29.10 8.81
#